data_AF-A0A7J9KGZ7-F1
#
_entry.id   AF-A0A7J9KGZ7-F1
#
_cell.length_a   1.000
_cell.length_b   1.000
_cell.length_c   1.000
_cell.angle_alpha   90.00
_cell.angle_beta   90.00
_cell.angle_gamma   90.00
#
_symmetry.space_group_name_H-M   'P 1'
#
loop_
_entity.id
_entity.type
_entity.pdbx_description
1 polymer ?
#
loop_
_entity_poly.entity_id
_entity_poly.type
_entity_poly.pdbx_seq_one_letter_code
_entity_poly.pdbx_strand_id
1 'polypeptide(L)'
;LKDLINDGLASDSQLVTNVLVDKCKEAFEGLNSLVDVGGGTGTTAKAIADTFPHKECTVFDLPNIVAGLQGSKNLKYVGGNMFEAFPTRDAILLKRCKEAISSQDKVGRKLIIIDMVVRENEKVNDEASNLTKTQLFFDLLMLVLVAGKERQQEEWAKLFSAAGFRSYKITPIVGFTSLIEIYP
;
A
#
# COMPACT_ATOMS: atom_id res chain seq x y z
N LEU A 1 -23.49 -3.68 0.56
CA LEU A 1 -22.47 -3.22 -0.42
C LEU A 1 -21.16 -2.84 0.26
N LYS A 2 -21.16 -1.95 1.26
CA LYS A 2 -19.94 -1.59 2.01
C LYS A 2 -19.22 -2.80 2.62
N ASP A 3 -19.95 -3.67 3.33
CA ASP A 3 -19.36 -4.87 3.95
C ASP A 3 -18.76 -5.82 2.90
N LEU A 4 -19.48 -6.05 1.80
CA LEU A 4 -18.98 -6.86 0.68
C LEU A 4 -17.70 -6.28 0.04
N ILE A 5 -17.62 -4.96 -0.10
CA ILE A 5 -16.40 -4.28 -0.59
C ILE A 5 -15.27 -4.48 0.43
N ASN A 6 -15.54 -4.29 1.71
CA ASN A 6 -14.55 -4.47 2.77
C ASN A 6 -14.02 -5.90 2.85
N ASP A 7 -14.90 -6.90 2.73
CA ASP A 7 -14.53 -8.32 2.70
C ASP A 7 -13.67 -8.64 1.47
N GLY A 8 -14.04 -8.10 0.31
CA GLY A 8 -13.23 -8.21 -0.91
C GLY A 8 -11.84 -7.61 -0.75
N LEU A 9 -11.74 -6.41 -0.17
CA LEU A 9 -10.47 -5.74 0.11
C LEU A 9 -9.64 -6.49 1.15
N ALA A 10 -10.28 -7.11 2.15
CA ALA A 10 -9.60 -7.91 3.16
C ALA A 10 -9.01 -9.19 2.55
N SER A 11 -9.76 -9.90 1.69
CA SER A 11 -9.32 -11.10 0.98
C SER A 11 -8.13 -10.79 0.04
N ASP A 12 -8.24 -9.72 -0.76
CA ASP A 12 -7.14 -9.21 -1.58
C ASP A 12 -5.90 -8.88 -0.73
N SER A 13 -6.11 -8.26 0.44
CA SER A 13 -5.02 -7.95 1.38
C SER A 13 -4.31 -9.18 1.89
N GLN A 14 -5.02 -10.26 2.22
CA GLN A 14 -4.38 -11.50 2.63
C GLN A 14 -3.53 -12.10 1.50
N LEU A 15 -4.06 -12.17 0.29
CA LEU A 15 -3.32 -12.72 -0.87
C LEU A 15 -2.07 -11.90 -1.16
N VAL A 16 -2.19 -10.58 -1.30
CA VAL A 16 -1.06 -9.70 -1.62
C VAL A 16 -0.02 -9.75 -0.51
N THR A 17 -0.44 -9.74 0.75
CA THR A 17 0.46 -9.76 1.91
C THR A 17 1.28 -11.04 1.97
N ASN A 18 0.68 -12.20 1.69
CA ASN A 18 1.41 -13.47 1.67
C ASN A 18 2.55 -13.48 0.65
N VAL A 19 2.32 -12.89 -0.53
CA VAL A 19 3.38 -12.79 -1.56
C VAL A 19 4.38 -11.69 -1.21
N LEU A 20 3.93 -10.58 -0.63
CA LEU A 20 4.74 -9.44 -0.22
C LEU A 20 5.82 -9.86 0.79
N VAL A 21 5.44 -10.53 1.88
CA VAL A 21 6.37 -10.92 2.94
C VAL A 21 7.32 -12.02 2.51
N ASP A 22 7.04 -12.73 1.40
CA ASP A 22 7.93 -13.73 0.84
C ASP A 22 8.91 -13.12 -0.19
N LYS A 23 8.38 -12.39 -1.19
CA LYS A 23 9.15 -11.88 -2.32
C LYS A 23 9.80 -10.51 -2.10
N CYS A 24 9.30 -9.72 -1.15
CA CYS A 24 9.73 -8.33 -0.96
C CYS A 24 10.30 -8.08 0.44
N LYS A 25 10.89 -9.11 1.09
CA LYS A 25 11.49 -8.97 2.43
C LYS A 25 12.51 -7.84 2.52
N GLU A 26 13.37 -7.72 1.51
CA GLU A 26 14.39 -6.67 1.39
C GLU A 26 13.79 -5.26 1.49
N ALA A 27 12.56 -5.06 1.01
CA ALA A 27 11.86 -3.79 1.13
C ALA A 27 11.49 -3.44 2.58
N PHE A 28 11.64 -4.35 3.54
CA PHE A 28 11.39 -4.10 4.96
C PHE A 28 12.62 -4.29 5.84
N GLU A 29 13.77 -4.64 5.26
CA GLU A 29 15.04 -4.77 5.97
C GLU A 29 15.61 -3.40 6.37
N GLY A 30 16.33 -3.38 7.49
CA GLY A 30 16.93 -2.16 8.04
C GLY A 30 15.93 -1.13 8.61
N LEU A 31 14.62 -1.38 8.54
CA LEU A 31 13.58 -0.58 9.18
C LEU A 31 13.35 -1.05 10.62
N ASN A 32 13.37 -0.11 11.57
CA ASN A 32 13.01 -0.38 12.97
C ASN A 32 11.51 -0.19 13.20
N SER A 33 10.87 0.70 12.43
CA SER A 33 9.45 0.99 12.61
C SER A 33 8.70 1.30 11.31
N LEU A 34 7.44 0.91 11.25
CA LEU A 34 6.56 1.08 10.09
C LEU A 34 5.17 1.53 10.53
N VAL A 35 4.57 2.47 9.80
CA VAL A 35 3.15 2.83 9.93
C VAL A 35 2.39 2.44 8.66
N ASP A 36 1.33 1.66 8.81
CA ASP A 36 0.37 1.26 7.76
C ASP A 36 -0.83 2.20 7.83
N VAL A 37 -0.86 3.20 6.95
CA VAL A 37 -1.86 4.27 6.94
C VAL A 37 -3.04 3.84 6.08
N GLY A 38 -4.24 3.88 6.66
CA GLY A 38 -5.43 3.25 6.07
C GLY A 38 -5.39 1.72 6.16
N GLY A 39 -4.66 1.17 7.14
CA GLY A 39 -4.41 -0.27 7.26
C GLY A 39 -5.61 -1.09 7.72
N GLY A 40 -6.75 -0.46 8.05
CA GLY A 40 -7.99 -1.12 8.45
C GLY A 40 -7.83 -2.02 9.66
N THR A 41 -8.16 -3.31 9.50
CA THR A 41 -8.02 -4.35 10.54
C THR A 41 -6.59 -4.87 10.69
N GLY A 42 -5.63 -4.30 9.95
CA GLY A 42 -4.20 -4.52 10.14
C GLY A 42 -3.62 -5.76 9.47
N THR A 43 -4.30 -6.37 8.50
CA THR A 43 -3.83 -7.60 7.82
C THR A 43 -2.38 -7.51 7.34
N THR A 44 -2.02 -6.42 6.65
CA THR A 44 -0.67 -6.21 6.11
C THR A 44 0.35 -5.99 7.22
N ALA A 45 0.08 -5.03 8.12
CA ALA A 45 0.95 -4.73 9.25
C ALA A 45 1.18 -5.92 10.19
N LYS A 46 0.16 -6.78 10.42
CA LYS A 46 0.28 -8.01 11.20
C LYS A 46 1.30 -8.97 10.60
N ALA A 47 1.16 -9.28 9.32
CA ALA A 47 2.08 -10.20 8.67
C ALA A 47 3.52 -9.67 8.63
N ILE A 48 3.69 -8.35 8.45
CA ILE A 48 5.01 -7.70 8.55
C ILE A 48 5.54 -7.83 9.98
N ALA A 49 4.73 -7.55 11.01
CA ALA A 49 5.12 -7.67 12.40
C ALA A 49 5.52 -9.11 12.78
N ASP A 50 4.79 -10.12 12.27
CA ASP A 50 5.07 -11.54 12.49
C ASP A 50 6.35 -11.98 11.77
N THR A 51 6.59 -11.47 10.56
CA THR A 51 7.80 -11.76 9.76
C THR A 51 9.04 -11.09 10.34
N PHE A 52 8.89 -9.93 10.97
CA PHE A 52 9.99 -9.13 11.52
C PHE A 52 9.75 -8.81 13.01
N PRO A 53 10.04 -9.74 13.94
CA PRO A 53 9.69 -9.59 15.36
C PRO A 53 10.33 -8.39 16.09
N HIS A 54 11.40 -7.82 15.52
CA HIS A 54 12.08 -6.64 16.06
C HIS A 54 11.53 -5.31 15.53
N LYS A 55 10.58 -5.35 14.59
CA LYS A 55 10.03 -4.18 13.92
C LYS A 55 8.74 -3.74 14.58
N GLU A 56 8.70 -2.48 15.02
CA GLU A 56 7.49 -1.86 15.58
C GLU A 56 6.55 -1.44 14.44
N CYS A 57 5.42 -2.12 14.31
CA CYS A 57 4.39 -1.80 13.33
C CYS A 57 3.23 -1.03 13.98
N THR A 58 2.72 -0.03 13.29
CA THR A 58 1.54 0.74 13.71
C THR A 58 0.50 0.70 12.59
N VAL A 59 -0.71 0.24 12.86
CA VAL A 59 -1.86 0.46 11.98
C VAL A 59 -2.47 1.80 12.34
N PHE A 60 -2.58 2.70 11.38
CA PHE A 60 -3.20 4.00 11.53
C PHE A 60 -4.44 4.08 10.65
N ASP A 61 -5.60 4.32 11.25
CA ASP A 61 -6.87 4.47 10.53
C ASP A 61 -7.82 5.38 11.32
N LEU A 62 -9.03 5.60 10.80
CA LEU A 62 -10.05 6.37 11.49
C LEU A 62 -10.37 5.74 12.87
N PRO A 63 -10.66 6.56 13.90
CA PRO A 63 -10.91 6.06 15.26
C PRO A 63 -11.98 4.97 15.34
N ASN A 64 -13.04 5.07 14.54
CA ASN A 64 -14.13 4.09 14.50
C ASN A 64 -13.74 2.75 13.83
N ILE A 65 -12.71 2.74 12.99
CA ILE A 65 -12.21 1.53 12.32
C ILE A 65 -11.33 0.72 13.27
N VAL A 66 -10.45 1.40 14.01
CA VAL A 66 -9.52 0.74 14.95
C VAL A 66 -10.09 0.57 16.36
N ALA A 67 -11.29 1.10 16.63
CA ALA A 67 -11.96 0.95 17.92
C ALA A 67 -12.10 -0.53 18.30
N GLY A 68 -11.62 -0.89 19.49
CA GLY A 68 -11.70 -2.25 20.03
C GLY A 68 -10.67 -3.24 19.46
N LEU A 69 -9.88 -2.85 18.46
CA LEU A 69 -8.79 -3.70 17.96
C LEU A 69 -7.64 -3.76 18.97
N GLN A 70 -7.17 -4.97 19.23
CA GLN A 70 -6.05 -5.22 20.15
C GLN A 70 -4.78 -5.51 19.36
N GLY A 71 -3.71 -4.82 19.75
CA GLY A 71 -2.37 -5.00 19.20
C GLY A 71 -1.72 -6.32 19.61
N SER A 72 -0.49 -6.52 19.16
CA SER A 72 0.40 -7.59 19.60
C SER A 72 1.68 -6.99 20.19
N LYS A 73 2.69 -7.82 20.48
CA LYS A 73 3.96 -7.37 21.09
C LYS A 73 4.60 -6.20 20.34
N ASN A 74 4.60 -6.25 19.01
CA ASN A 74 5.23 -5.28 18.12
C ASN A 74 4.25 -4.67 17.11
N LEU A 75 2.94 -4.75 17.38
CA LEU A 75 1.88 -4.15 16.56
C LEU A 75 0.96 -3.30 17.43
N LYS A 76 0.71 -2.06 17.02
CA LYS A 76 -0.21 -1.12 17.71
C LYS A 76 -1.25 -0.58 16.75
N TYR A 77 -2.41 -0.19 17.26
CA TYR A 77 -3.43 0.53 16.52
C TYR A 77 -3.51 1.97 17.03
N VAL A 78 -3.62 2.92 16.11
CA VAL A 78 -3.74 4.35 16.40
C VAL A 78 -4.88 4.91 15.57
N GLY A 79 -5.85 5.53 16.26
CA GLY A 79 -6.97 6.21 15.62
C GLY A 79 -6.62 7.65 15.27
N GLY A 80 -6.93 8.11 14.07
CA GLY A 80 -6.74 9.51 13.68
C GLY A 80 -7.17 9.80 12.24
N ASN A 81 -6.90 11.03 11.80
CA ASN A 81 -7.18 11.48 10.44
C ASN A 81 -5.88 11.69 9.67
N MET A 82 -5.65 10.91 8.61
CA MET A 82 -4.41 10.96 7.82
C MET A 82 -4.20 12.30 7.09
N PHE A 83 -5.29 13.05 6.87
CA PHE A 83 -5.24 14.39 6.26
C PHE A 83 -4.74 15.46 7.24
N GLU A 84 -4.80 15.18 8.54
CA GLU A 84 -4.30 16.07 9.59
C GLU A 84 -2.88 15.68 9.98
N ALA A 85 -2.72 14.50 10.60
CA ALA A 85 -1.44 13.99 11.04
C ALA A 85 -1.49 12.48 11.28
N PHE A 86 -0.34 11.82 11.13
CA PHE A 86 -0.14 10.42 11.49
C PHE A 86 1.28 10.22 12.05
N PRO A 87 1.54 9.13 12.80
CA PRO A 87 2.82 8.92 13.46
C PRO A 87 3.99 8.85 12.46
N THR A 88 5.03 9.67 12.66
CA THR A 88 6.28 9.58 11.91
C THR A 88 7.03 8.30 12.31
N ARG A 89 7.45 7.51 11.31
CA ARG A 89 8.19 6.24 11.45
C ARG A 89 9.27 6.13 10.38
N ASP A 90 10.11 5.10 10.46
CA ASP A 90 11.16 4.86 9.45
C ASP A 90 10.54 4.65 8.06
N ALA A 91 9.42 3.91 7.99
CA ALA A 91 8.65 3.77 6.77
C ALA A 91 7.17 4.04 6.97
N ILE A 92 6.57 4.61 5.94
CA ILE A 92 5.12 4.70 5.78
C ILE A 92 4.71 3.71 4.71
N LEU A 93 3.70 2.91 4.98
CA LEU A 93 3.07 1.99 4.05
C LEU A 93 1.69 2.54 3.69
N LEU A 94 1.42 2.60 2.40
CA LEU A 94 0.12 2.94 1.84
C LEU A 94 -0.32 1.80 0.93
N LYS A 95 -1.45 1.18 1.24
CA LYS A 95 -2.07 0.21 0.34
C LYS A 95 -3.30 0.84 -0.31
N ARG A 96 -3.29 0.96 -1.65
CA ARG A 96 -4.39 1.55 -2.45
C ARG A 96 -4.83 2.95 -1.98
N CYS A 97 -3.92 3.70 -1.36
CA CYS A 97 -4.17 5.05 -0.89
C CYS A 97 -3.08 5.96 -1.42
N LYS A 98 -3.46 6.89 -2.30
CA LYS A 98 -2.53 7.92 -2.80
C LYS A 98 -2.66 9.21 -2.00
N GLU A 99 -3.76 9.40 -1.28
CA GLU A 99 -4.10 10.66 -0.64
C GLU A 99 -3.08 11.11 0.41
N ALA A 100 -2.34 10.18 1.00
CA ALA A 100 -1.32 10.49 1.99
C ALA A 100 0.04 10.92 1.39
N ILE A 101 0.21 10.88 0.06
CA ILE A 101 1.42 11.34 -0.65
C ILE A 101 1.41 12.88 -0.71
N SER A 102 1.63 13.52 0.44
CA SER A 102 1.49 14.99 0.59
C SER A 102 2.82 15.73 0.62
N SER A 103 3.88 15.16 1.23
CA SER A 103 5.25 15.69 1.20
C SER A 103 6.24 14.64 1.68
N GLN A 104 7.46 14.65 1.13
CA GLN A 104 8.60 13.89 1.63
C GLN A 104 8.93 14.19 3.11
N ASP A 105 8.60 15.39 3.61
CA ASP A 105 8.97 15.83 4.98
C ASP A 105 8.32 14.99 6.09
N LYS A 106 7.24 14.27 5.74
CA LYS A 106 6.54 13.37 6.66
C LYS A 106 7.14 11.97 6.69
N VAL A 107 8.06 11.66 5.78
CA VAL A 107 8.64 10.32 5.56
C VAL A 107 10.01 10.24 6.20
N GLY A 108 10.24 9.24 7.05
CA GLY A 108 11.54 9.03 7.71
C GLY A 108 12.64 8.60 6.74
N ARG A 109 12.55 7.36 6.24
CA ARG A 109 13.53 6.77 5.30
C ARG A 109 12.93 6.42 3.96
N LYS A 110 11.71 5.89 3.94
CA LYS A 110 11.02 5.55 2.69
C LYS A 110 9.52 5.51 2.82
N LEU A 111 8.85 5.78 1.71
CA LEU A 111 7.43 5.54 1.51
C LEU A 111 7.30 4.25 0.70
N ILE A 112 6.42 3.36 1.12
CA ILE A 112 6.10 2.10 0.45
C ILE A 112 4.65 2.18 0.00
N ILE A 113 4.42 2.00 -1.29
CA ILE A 113 3.08 1.90 -1.86
C ILE A 113 2.87 0.48 -2.37
N ILE A 114 1.74 -0.12 -2.02
CA ILE A 114 1.28 -1.37 -2.60
C ILE A 114 0.03 -1.05 -3.41
N ASP A 115 0.19 -1.01 -4.72
CA ASP A 115 -0.89 -0.63 -5.63
C ASP A 115 -0.71 -1.20 -7.03
N MET A 116 -1.74 -1.06 -7.87
CA MET A 116 -1.63 -1.39 -9.27
C MET A 116 -0.71 -0.41 -9.99
N VAL A 117 0.12 -0.96 -10.88
CA VAL A 117 0.83 -0.17 -11.89
C VAL A 117 0.35 -0.67 -13.25
N VAL A 118 -0.37 0.20 -13.97
CA VAL A 118 -0.82 -0.08 -15.34
C VAL A 118 0.42 -0.17 -16.22
N ARG A 119 0.53 -1.27 -16.96
CA ARG A 119 1.64 -1.55 -17.86
C ARG A 119 1.08 -1.80 -19.24
N GLU A 120 1.67 -1.18 -20.25
CA GLU A 120 1.39 -1.52 -21.63
C GLU A 120 2.12 -2.83 -21.95
N ASN A 121 1.36 -3.86 -22.30
CA ASN A 121 1.95 -5.12 -22.72
C ASN A 121 2.31 -5.03 -24.20
N GLU A 122 3.60 -4.98 -24.52
CA GLU A 122 4.09 -4.93 -25.91
C GLU A 122 3.83 -6.25 -26.69
N LYS A 123 3.58 -7.35 -25.98
CA LYS A 123 3.36 -8.67 -26.58
C LYS A 123 1.86 -8.97 -26.68
N VAL A 124 1.38 -9.16 -27.91
CA VAL A 124 0.01 -9.63 -28.16
C VAL A 124 -0.02 -11.16 -28.03
N ASN A 125 -0.29 -11.64 -26.82
CA ASN A 125 -0.71 -13.02 -26.56
C ASN A 125 -1.97 -13.02 -25.68
N ASP A 126 -2.62 -14.17 -25.55
CA ASP A 126 -3.90 -14.27 -24.84
C ASP A 126 -3.79 -13.86 -23.35
N GLU A 127 -2.67 -14.14 -22.71
CA GLU A 127 -2.40 -13.74 -21.32
C GLU A 127 -2.27 -12.23 -21.15
N ALA A 128 -1.52 -11.57 -22.02
CA ALA A 128 -1.37 -10.11 -22.04
C ALA A 128 -2.70 -9.40 -22.34
N SER A 129 -3.50 -9.96 -23.24
CA SER A 129 -4.84 -9.47 -23.55
C SER A 129 -5.78 -9.55 -22.34
N ASN A 130 -5.72 -10.66 -21.59
CA ASN A 130 -6.50 -10.81 -20.37
C ASN A 130 -6.03 -9.86 -19.26
N LEU A 131 -4.72 -9.67 -19.09
CA LEU A 131 -4.18 -8.73 -18.10
C LEU A 131 -4.65 -7.29 -18.37
N THR A 132 -4.62 -6.85 -19.64
CA THR A 132 -5.12 -5.53 -20.04
C THR A 132 -6.61 -5.37 -19.75
N LYS A 133 -7.44 -6.39 -20.07
CA LYS A 133 -8.88 -6.38 -19.73
C LYS A 133 -9.11 -6.28 -18.22
N THR A 134 -8.32 -7.00 -17.42
CA THR A 134 -8.41 -6.94 -15.97
C THR A 134 -8.03 -5.56 -15.43
N GLN A 135 -6.94 -4.95 -15.92
CA GLN A 135 -6.55 -3.58 -15.53
C GLN A 135 -7.66 -2.57 -15.83
N LEU A 136 -8.28 -2.62 -17.01
CA LEU A 136 -9.41 -1.76 -17.37
C LEU A 136 -10.64 -1.99 -16.49
N PHE A 137 -10.91 -3.24 -16.11
CA PHE A 137 -11.99 -3.57 -15.17
C PHE A 137 -11.76 -2.95 -13.79
N PHE A 138 -10.52 -3.02 -13.28
CA PHE A 138 -10.17 -2.37 -12.01
C PHE A 138 -10.22 -0.85 -12.10
N ASP A 139 -9.77 -0.24 -13.20
CA ASP A 139 -9.88 1.21 -13.38
C ASP A 139 -11.34 1.69 -13.36
N LEU A 140 -12.24 0.96 -14.04
CA LEU A 140 -13.68 1.21 -13.97
C LEU A 140 -14.23 1.03 -12.54
N LEU A 141 -13.78 -0.01 -11.84
CA LEU A 141 -14.19 -0.28 -10.46
C LEU A 141 -13.73 0.84 -9.52
N MET A 142 -12.51 1.34 -9.67
CA MET A 142 -11.99 2.46 -8.88
C MET A 142 -12.75 3.76 -9.17
N LEU A 143 -13.09 4.03 -10.43
CA LEU A 143 -13.89 5.17 -10.82
C LEU A 143 -15.28 5.14 -10.15
N VAL A 144 -15.95 3.98 -10.16
CA VAL A 144 -17.31 3.82 -9.63
C VAL A 144 -17.34 3.80 -8.10
N LEU A 145 -16.38 3.13 -7.45
CA LEU A 145 -16.43 2.92 -6.00
C LEU A 145 -15.84 4.08 -5.19
N VAL A 146 -14.79 4.73 -5.71
CA VAL A 146 -14.01 5.72 -4.93
C VAL A 146 -13.61 6.96 -5.73
N ALA A 147 -14.19 7.17 -6.92
CA ALA A 147 -13.77 8.22 -7.86
C ALA A 147 -12.25 8.22 -8.12
N GLY A 148 -11.65 7.02 -8.04
CA GLY A 148 -10.25 6.77 -8.23
C GLY A 148 -9.91 6.50 -9.69
N LYS A 149 -8.62 6.31 -9.94
CA LYS A 149 -8.10 5.79 -11.20
C LYS A 149 -6.81 5.05 -10.95
N GLU A 150 -6.58 4.02 -11.74
CA GLU A 150 -5.30 3.33 -11.83
C GLU A 150 -4.29 4.19 -12.57
N ARG A 151 -2.99 3.93 -12.34
CA ARG A 151 -1.91 4.78 -12.84
C ARG A 151 -0.86 3.98 -13.58
N GLN A 152 -0.37 4.58 -14.66
CA GLN A 152 0.85 4.13 -15.30
C GLN A 152 2.08 4.55 -14.48
N GLN A 153 3.23 3.96 -14.78
CA GLN A 153 4.48 4.26 -14.10
C GLN A 153 4.86 5.74 -14.21
N GLU A 154 4.63 6.37 -15.36
CA GLU A 154 4.94 7.77 -15.64
C GLU A 154 4.08 8.71 -14.80
N GLU A 155 2.83 8.34 -14.55
CA GLU A 155 1.93 9.11 -13.69
C GLU A 155 2.34 9.01 -12.22
N TRP A 156 2.74 7.82 -11.78
CA TRP A 156 3.32 7.63 -10.44
C TRP A 156 4.61 8.45 -10.27
N ALA A 157 5.52 8.41 -11.24
CA ALA A 157 6.76 9.19 -11.22
C ALA A 157 6.50 10.70 -11.10
N LYS A 158 5.50 11.22 -11.82
CA LYS A 158 5.09 12.64 -11.71
C LYS A 158 4.59 12.98 -10.30
N LEU A 159 3.81 12.10 -9.67
CA LEU A 159 3.34 12.31 -8.30
C LEU A 159 4.49 12.34 -7.29
N PHE A 160 5.44 11.41 -7.40
CA PHE A 160 6.59 11.36 -6.50
C PHE A 160 7.48 12.59 -6.66
N SER A 161 7.75 12.99 -7.90
CA SER A 161 8.54 14.19 -8.20
C SER A 161 7.84 15.46 -7.68
N ALA A 162 6.53 15.59 -7.87
CA ALA A 162 5.76 16.73 -7.35
C ALA A 162 5.74 16.79 -5.82
N ALA A 163 5.81 15.64 -5.14
CA ALA A 163 5.92 15.54 -3.68
C ALA A 163 7.36 15.69 -3.14
N GLY A 164 8.35 15.89 -4.03
CA GLY A 164 9.74 16.17 -3.68
C GLY A 164 10.66 14.96 -3.51
N PHE A 165 10.19 13.74 -3.78
CA PHE A 165 11.01 12.53 -3.67
C PHE A 165 12.08 12.44 -4.78
N ARG A 166 13.23 11.86 -4.46
CA ARG A 166 14.40 11.80 -5.36
C ARG A 166 14.41 10.59 -6.27
N SER A 167 13.98 9.44 -5.74
CA SER A 167 14.04 8.19 -6.48
C SER A 167 12.96 7.22 -6.03
N TYR A 168 12.68 6.25 -6.89
CA TYR A 168 11.73 5.18 -6.61
C TYR A 168 12.18 3.87 -7.28
N LYS A 169 11.68 2.75 -6.75
CA LYS A 169 11.88 1.40 -7.29
C LYS A 169 10.52 0.69 -7.33
N ILE A 170 10.13 0.17 -8.49
CA ILE A 170 8.89 -0.61 -8.66
C ILE A 170 9.24 -2.09 -8.79
N THR A 171 8.67 -2.91 -7.93
CA THR A 171 8.83 -4.36 -7.91
C THR A 171 7.46 -5.03 -8.14
N PRO A 172 7.23 -5.73 -9.27
CA PRO A 172 6.01 -6.51 -9.46
C PRO A 172 5.91 -7.64 -8.41
N ILE A 173 4.74 -7.84 -7.79
CA ILE A 173 4.58 -8.82 -6.71
C ILE A 173 3.75 -10.04 -7.19
N VAL A 174 2.48 -9.78 -7.50
CA VAL A 174 1.48 -10.77 -7.90
C VAL A 174 0.42 -10.12 -8.79
N GLY A 175 0.12 -10.75 -9.92
CA GLY A 175 -0.80 -10.22 -10.92
C GLY A 175 -0.37 -8.82 -11.38
N PHE A 176 -1.23 -7.83 -11.18
CA PHE A 176 -1.04 -6.43 -11.54
C PHE A 176 -0.59 -5.55 -10.36
N THR A 177 -0.50 -6.11 -9.14
CA THR A 177 -0.08 -5.39 -7.94
C THR A 177 1.44 -5.30 -7.88
N SER A 178 1.95 -4.09 -7.64
CA SER A 178 3.37 -3.78 -7.48
C SER A 178 3.66 -3.19 -6.09
N LEU A 179 4.87 -3.41 -5.59
CA LEU A 179 5.44 -2.70 -4.46
C LEU A 179 6.31 -1.57 -5.02
N ILE A 180 6.02 -0.34 -4.61
CA ILE A 180 6.75 0.85 -5.01
C ILE A 180 7.47 1.39 -3.77
N GLU A 181 8.79 1.32 -3.76
CA GLU A 181 9.63 1.98 -2.75
C GLU A 181 9.98 3.38 -3.25
N ILE A 182 9.81 4.39 -2.41
CA ILE A 182 10.01 5.80 -2.75
C ILE A 182 10.90 6.42 -1.68
N TYR A 183 11.96 7.12 -2.11
CA TYR A 183 13.03 7.60 -1.24
C TYR A 183 13.09 9.14 -1.27
N PRO A 184 13.17 9.80 -0.09
CA PRO A 184 13.38 11.25 0.03
C PRO A 184 14.70 11.75 -0.59
#